data_AF-A0A6G1SPN3-F1
#
_entry.id   AF-A0A6G1SPN3-F1
#
_cell.length_a   1.000
_cell.length_b   1.000
_cell.length_c   1.000
_cell.angle_alpha   90.00
_cell.angle_beta   90.00
_cell.angle_gamma   90.00
#
_symmetry.space_group_name_H-M   'P 1'
#
loop_
_entity.id
_entity.type
_entity.pdbx_description
1 polymer ?
#
loop_
_entity_poly.entity_id
_entity_poly.type
_entity_poly.pdbx_seq_one_letter_code
_entity_poly.pdbx_strand_id
1 'polypeptide(L)'
;VTVMEDGMYPHTGWFTQSDEPEVRREYMYTLSPDGKYVLWTVRETRAERQSITVNLVYIERAYLSAVDVTERRNIAYNFRSLLARNTKGQLTAGVYFPMAVVTAEGGPACTIFYT
;
A
#
# COMPACT_ATOMS: atom_id res chain seq x y z
N VAL A 1 11.63 10.81 3.36
CA VAL A 1 10.82 11.11 4.57
C VAL A 1 11.43 10.31 5.69
N THR A 2 11.92 10.97 6.75
CA THR A 2 12.31 10.31 7.99
C THR A 2 11.06 10.26 8.89
N VAL A 3 10.93 9.34 9.84
CA VAL A 3 9.84 9.36 10.82
C VAL A 3 10.48 9.04 12.14
N MET A 4 10.46 10.00 13.06
CA MET A 4 11.03 9.81 14.39
C MET A 4 9.95 9.23 15.31
N GLU A 5 10.32 8.26 16.13
CA GLU A 5 9.41 7.64 17.11
C GLU A 5 8.88 8.67 18.13
N ASP A 6 9.71 9.64 18.47
CA ASP A 6 9.38 10.75 19.38
C ASP A 6 8.51 11.85 18.76
N GLY A 7 8.26 11.79 17.44
CA GLY A 7 7.52 12.83 16.71
C GLY A 7 8.22 14.19 16.68
N MET A 8 9.52 14.26 16.98
CA MET A 8 10.30 15.49 16.97
C MET A 8 10.95 15.74 15.60
N TYR A 9 11.61 16.90 15.48
CA TYR A 9 12.37 17.29 14.30
C TYR A 9 13.29 16.13 13.81
N PRO A 10 13.33 15.81 12.50
CA PRO A 10 12.93 16.67 11.38
C PRO A 10 11.46 16.64 10.95
N HIS A 11 10.56 15.97 11.68
CA HIS A 11 9.18 15.74 11.21
C HIS A 11 8.11 16.40 12.06
N THR A 12 7.57 17.52 11.59
CA THR A 12 6.38 18.18 12.16
C THR A 12 5.18 18.08 11.22
N GLY A 13 4.16 17.35 11.66
CA GLY A 13 2.78 17.47 11.17
C GLY A 13 2.59 17.35 9.66
N TRP A 14 1.66 18.16 9.15
CA TRP A 14 1.30 18.18 7.74
C TRP A 14 2.33 18.96 6.93
N PHE A 15 2.77 18.38 5.82
CA PHE A 15 3.55 19.09 4.81
C PHE A 15 2.88 18.98 3.45
N THR A 16 3.02 20.02 2.64
CA THR A 16 2.47 20.04 1.28
C THR A 16 3.38 19.24 0.35
N GLN A 17 2.83 18.24 -0.31
CA GLN A 17 3.54 17.47 -1.34
C GLN A 17 3.33 18.09 -2.72
N SER A 18 2.11 18.55 -3.03
CA SER A 18 1.81 19.27 -4.26
C SER A 18 0.76 20.33 -3.98
N ASP A 19 0.88 21.47 -4.66
CA ASP A 19 -0.09 22.55 -4.64
C ASP A 19 -0.37 22.96 -6.08
N GLU A 20 -1.29 22.23 -6.71
CA GLU A 20 -1.73 22.51 -8.07
C GLU A 20 -3.07 23.25 -8.04
N PRO A 21 -3.40 24.08 -9.05
CA PRO A 21 -4.63 24.88 -9.06
C PRO A 21 -5.92 24.07 -8.84
N GLU A 22 -5.94 22.82 -9.30
CA GLU A 22 -7.10 21.93 -9.18
C GLU A 22 -7.06 21.07 -7.91
N VAL A 23 -5.86 20.82 -7.37
CA VAL A 23 -5.66 19.85 -6.29
C VAL A 23 -4.45 20.19 -5.43
N ARG A 24 -4.69 20.32 -4.12
CA ARG A 24 -3.65 20.38 -3.10
C ARG A 24 -3.55 19.07 -2.35
N ARG A 25 -2.34 18.53 -2.23
CA ARG A 25 -2.05 17.30 -1.50
C ARG A 25 -1.10 17.58 -0.35
N GLU A 26 -1.54 17.22 0.85
CA GLU A 26 -0.75 17.33 2.08
C GLU A 26 -0.56 15.94 2.67
N TYR A 27 0.65 15.65 3.12
CA TYR A 27 1.01 14.38 3.74
C TYR A 27 1.39 14.60 5.20
N MET A 28 1.10 13.58 6.00
CA MET A 28 1.57 13.48 7.38
C MET A 28 1.96 12.03 7.63
N TYR A 29 3.13 11.84 8.25
CA TYR A 29 3.65 10.52 8.59
C TYR A 29 3.74 10.40 10.11
N THR A 30 3.18 9.32 10.65
CA THR A 30 3.25 9.01 12.08
C THR A 30 3.57 7.53 12.26
N LEU A 31 4.24 7.18 13.37
CA LEU A 31 4.42 5.78 13.74
C LEU A 31 3.10 5.21 14.28
N SER A 32 2.84 3.92 14.07
CA SER A 32 1.76 3.22 14.78
C SER A 32 2.12 3.04 16.26
N PRO A 33 1.12 2.88 17.16
CA PRO A 33 1.39 2.68 18.58
C PRO A 33 2.26 1.46 18.91
N ASP A 34 2.25 0.44 18.05
CA ASP A 34 3.08 -0.76 18.18
C ASP A 34 4.45 -0.64 17.49
N GLY A 35 4.73 0.49 16.82
CA GLY A 35 5.97 0.75 16.09
C GLY A 35 6.17 -0.07 14.81
N LYS A 36 5.17 -0.87 14.42
CA LYS A 36 5.30 -1.82 13.30
C LYS A 36 4.95 -1.22 11.95
N TYR A 37 4.24 -0.10 11.96
CA TYR A 37 3.76 0.58 10.76
C TYR A 37 4.10 2.05 10.79
N VAL A 38 4.31 2.61 9.61
CA VAL A 38 4.22 4.04 9.35
C VAL A 38 2.84 4.31 8.76
N LEU A 39 2.07 5.15 9.45
CA LEU A 39 0.83 5.71 8.94
C LEU A 39 1.20 6.87 8.02
N TRP A 40 0.77 6.79 6.76
CA TRP A 40 0.87 7.86 5.79
C TRP A 40 -0.53 8.41 5.52
N THR A 41 -0.85 9.51 6.19
CA THR A 41 -2.12 10.21 6.01
C THR A 41 -1.98 11.20 4.85
N VAL A 42 -2.88 11.07 3.88
CA VAL A 42 -3.02 11.97 2.75
C VAL A 42 -4.27 12.80 2.95
N ARG A 43 -4.13 14.12 2.86
CA ARG A 43 -5.24 15.05 2.72
C ARG A 43 -5.20 15.63 1.32
N GLU A 44 -6.26 15.38 0.56
CA GLU A 44 -6.42 15.94 -0.78
C GLU A 44 -7.55 16.97 -0.74
N THR A 45 -7.25 18.21 -1.12
CA THR A 45 -8.22 19.30 -1.24
C THR A 45 -8.41 19.59 -2.71
N ARG A 46 -9.63 19.40 -3.22
CA ARG A 46 -10.03 19.79 -4.59
C ARG A 46 -11.14 20.83 -4.50
N ALA A 47 -10.87 22.04 -4.96
CA ALA A 47 -11.74 23.20 -4.74
C ALA A 47 -12.14 23.31 -3.25
N GLU A 48 -13.40 23.01 -2.91
CA GLU A 48 -13.92 23.07 -1.53
C GLU A 48 -14.09 21.70 -0.87
N ARG A 49 -13.77 20.60 -1.56
CA ARG A 49 -13.90 19.23 -1.02
C ARG A 49 -12.57 18.73 -0.51
N GLN A 50 -12.55 18.30 0.74
CA GLN A 50 -11.42 17.61 1.35
C GLN A 50 -11.70 16.12 1.49
N SER A 51 -10.75 15.30 1.07
CA SER A 51 -10.73 13.87 1.37
C SER A 51 -9.49 13.54 2.19
N ILE A 52 -9.66 12.61 3.14
CA ILE A 52 -8.58 12.09 3.97
C ILE A 52 -8.48 10.60 3.70
N THR A 53 -7.27 10.13 3.42
CA THR A 53 -6.97 8.71 3.23
C THR A 53 -5.78 8.35 4.11
N VAL A 54 -5.90 7.29 4.90
CA VAL A 54 -4.81 6.78 5.73
C VAL A 54 -4.27 5.51 5.08
N ASN A 55 -2.97 5.52 4.78
CA ASN A 55 -2.25 4.37 4.28
C ASN A 55 -1.37 3.79 5.39
N LEU A 56 -1.20 2.47 5.40
CA LEU A 56 -0.34 1.78 6.35
C LEU A 56 0.85 1.15 5.61
N VAL A 57 2.06 1.46 6.08
CA VAL A 57 3.31 0.92 5.54
C VAL A 57 3.97 0.09 6.64
N TYR A 58 4.09 -1.21 6.44
CA TYR A 58 4.75 -2.10 7.40
C TYR A 58 6.27 -1.91 7.38
N ILE A 59 6.89 -1.73 8.55
CA ILE A 59 8.31 -1.41 8.72
C ILE A 59 9.05 -2.32 9.72
N GLU A 60 8.37 -3.23 10.43
CA GLU A 60 9.01 -4.12 11.43
C GLU A 60 9.97 -5.15 10.80
N ARG A 61 9.95 -5.33 9.48
CA ARG A 61 10.91 -6.20 8.77
C ARG A 61 11.66 -5.46 7.69
N ALA A 62 12.94 -5.79 7.57
CA ALA A 62 13.81 -5.28 6.50
C ALA A 62 13.22 -5.58 5.12
N TYR A 63 13.37 -4.60 4.22
CA TYR A 63 13.12 -4.80 2.80
C TYR A 63 14.20 -5.73 2.24
N LEU A 64 13.82 -6.95 1.85
CA LEU A 64 14.75 -7.93 1.27
C LEU A 64 14.74 -7.83 -0.26
N SER A 65 13.55 -8.00 -0.87
CA SER A 65 13.38 -7.95 -2.31
C SER A 65 12.04 -7.33 -2.71
N ALA A 66 11.98 -6.81 -3.93
CA ALA A 66 10.73 -6.32 -4.52
C ALA A 66 9.67 -7.43 -4.64
N VAL A 67 10.09 -8.67 -4.84
CA VAL A 67 9.22 -9.85 -4.93
C VAL A 67 8.54 -10.08 -3.58
N ASP A 68 9.30 -10.16 -2.49
CA ASP A 68 8.77 -10.39 -1.13
C ASP A 68 7.71 -9.36 -0.72
N VAL A 69 7.96 -8.08 -1.05
CA VAL A 69 7.01 -7.00 -0.73
C VAL A 69 5.76 -7.09 -1.59
N THR A 70 5.90 -7.40 -2.88
CA THR A 70 4.76 -7.51 -3.81
C THR A 70 3.87 -8.70 -3.45
N GLU A 71 4.46 -9.84 -3.11
CA GLU A 71 3.73 -11.04 -2.70
C GLU A 71 2.95 -10.82 -1.39
N ARG A 72 3.57 -10.21 -0.38
CA ARG A 72 2.88 -9.88 0.89
C ARG A 72 1.80 -8.83 0.71
N ARG A 73 2.04 -7.82 -0.14
CA ARG A 73 1.03 -6.81 -0.49
C ARG A 73 -0.19 -7.48 -1.12
N ASN A 74 0.00 -8.42 -2.05
CA ASN A 74 -1.07 -9.18 -2.70
C ASN A 74 -1.96 -10.02 -1.75
N ILE A 75 -1.52 -10.28 -0.51
CA ILE A 75 -2.35 -10.98 0.49
C ILE A 75 -3.45 -10.05 1.04
N ALA A 76 -3.15 -8.76 1.20
CA ALA A 76 -4.05 -7.78 1.80
C ALA A 76 -5.02 -7.15 0.79
N TYR A 77 -4.73 -7.24 -0.52
CA TYR A 77 -5.67 -6.81 -1.55
C TYR A 77 -6.69 -7.91 -1.82
N ASN A 78 -7.98 -7.55 -1.85
CA ASN A 78 -9.06 -8.40 -2.35
C ASN A 78 -8.86 -8.81 -3.84
N PHE A 79 -7.88 -8.19 -4.50
CA PHE A 79 -7.53 -8.41 -5.88
C PHE A 79 -6.16 -9.10 -5.97
N ARG A 80 -6.15 -10.38 -6.34
CA ARG A 80 -4.93 -11.18 -6.46
C ARG A 80 -4.52 -11.25 -7.94
N SER A 81 -3.30 -10.84 -8.25
CA SER A 81 -2.69 -11.03 -9.56
C SER A 81 -1.34 -11.72 -9.41
N LEU A 82 -1.11 -12.78 -10.17
CA LEU A 82 0.18 -13.45 -10.25
C LEU A 82 0.81 -13.08 -11.60
N LEU A 83 2.00 -12.50 -11.57
CA LEU A 83 2.73 -12.05 -12.76
C LEU A 83 4.13 -12.66 -12.75
N ALA A 84 4.47 -13.41 -13.79
CA ALA A 84 5.82 -13.89 -14.05
C ALA A 84 6.57 -12.88 -14.92
N ARG A 85 7.85 -12.66 -14.62
CA ARG A 85 8.75 -11.77 -15.37
C ARG A 85 10.07 -12.47 -15.70
N ASN A 86 10.71 -12.06 -16.80
CA ASN A 86 12.06 -12.52 -17.14
C ASN A 86 13.14 -11.75 -16.34
N THR A 87 14.41 -12.16 -16.49
CA THR A 87 15.57 -11.54 -15.84
C THR A 87 15.82 -10.08 -16.25
N LYS A 88 15.18 -9.60 -17.33
CA LYS A 88 15.18 -8.20 -17.77
C LYS A 88 13.94 -7.42 -17.27
N GLY A 89 13.11 -8.03 -16.44
CA GLY A 89 11.89 -7.44 -15.87
C GLY A 89 10.67 -7.40 -16.79
N GLN A 90 10.76 -7.95 -18.01
CA GLN A 90 9.64 -8.01 -18.97
C GLN A 90 8.65 -9.09 -18.56
N LEU A 91 7.36 -8.83 -18.76
CA LEU A 91 6.28 -9.76 -18.42
C LEU A 91 6.34 -11.00 -19.31
N THR A 92 6.30 -12.19 -18.71
CA THR A 92 6.32 -13.47 -19.45
C THR A 92 5.01 -14.24 -19.35
N ALA A 93 4.29 -14.13 -18.23
CA ALA A 93 2.94 -14.70 -18.07
C ALA A 93 2.19 -14.00 -16.93
N GLY A 94 0.86 -14.09 -16.91
CA GLY A 94 0.06 -13.55 -15.82
C GLY A 94 -1.36 -14.12 -15.76
N VAL A 95 -1.91 -14.25 -14.55
CA VAL A 95 -3.29 -14.71 -14.29
C VAL A 95 -4.06 -13.60 -13.56
N TYR A 96 -5.28 -13.31 -14.03
CA TYR A 96 -6.12 -12.20 -13.57
C TYR A 96 -7.58 -12.67 -13.47
N PHE A 97 -8.18 -12.71 -12.28
CA PHE A 97 -9.64 -12.91 -12.16
C PHE A 97 -10.21 -12.38 -10.84
N PRO A 98 -11.41 -11.77 -10.88
CA PRO A 98 -12.18 -11.47 -9.67
C PRO A 98 -12.81 -12.76 -9.13
N MET A 99 -12.64 -13.05 -7.84
CA MET A 99 -13.42 -14.09 -7.16
C MET A 99 -14.67 -13.46 -6.57
N ALA A 100 -15.85 -13.89 -7.01
CA ALA A 100 -17.10 -13.52 -6.37
C ALA A 100 -17.18 -14.22 -5.00
N VAL A 101 -17.52 -13.46 -3.95
CA VAL A 101 -17.78 -14.01 -2.61
C VAL A 101 -19.10 -14.79 -2.68
N VAL A 102 -19.02 -16.11 -2.78
CA VAL A 102 -20.19 -16.97 -2.60
C VAL A 102 -20.30 -17.25 -1.11
N THR A 103 -21.28 -16.60 -0.47
CA THR A 103 -21.69 -16.83 0.91
C THR A 103 -22.31 -18.23 1.05
N ALA A 104 -21.48 -19.23 1.32
CA ALA A 104 -21.88 -20.49 1.91
C ALA A 104 -20.64 -21.14 2.54
N GLU A 105 -20.80 -21.81 3.69
CA GLU A 105 -19.75 -22.69 4.22
C GLU A 105 -19.45 -23.74 3.14
N GLY A 106 -18.23 -23.69 2.56
CA GLY A 106 -17.88 -24.41 1.31
C GLY A 106 -17.75 -23.53 0.05
N GLY A 107 -17.55 -22.22 0.18
CA GLY A 107 -17.33 -21.28 -0.94
C GLY A 107 -16.05 -21.54 -1.78
N PRO A 108 -15.93 -20.88 -2.95
CA PRO A 108 -14.93 -21.23 -3.96
C PRO A 108 -13.50 -21.06 -3.46
N ALA A 109 -12.79 -22.19 -3.37
CA ALA A 109 -11.35 -22.24 -3.15
C ALA A 109 -10.64 -22.38 -4.50
N CYS A 110 -9.70 -21.48 -4.79
CA CYS A 110 -8.80 -21.60 -5.93
C CYS A 110 -7.36 -21.75 -5.41
N THR A 111 -6.75 -22.90 -5.69
CA THR A 111 -5.34 -23.15 -5.41
C THR A 111 -4.64 -23.37 -6.74
N ILE A 112 -3.75 -22.45 -7.11
CA ILE A 112 -2.94 -22.56 -8.33
C ILE A 112 -1.55 -23.04 -7.91
N PHE A 113 -1.16 -24.20 -8.43
CA PHE A 113 0.21 -24.69 -8.36
C PHE A 113 0.91 -24.33 -9.68
N TYR A 114 2.09 -23.71 -9.59
CA TYR A 114 2.99 -23.49 -10.74
C TYR A 114 4.28 -24.29 -10.50
N THR A 115 4.89 -24.75 -11.59
CA THR A 115 6.17 -25.50 -11.59
C THR A 115 7.34 -24.56 -11.78
#